data_AF-A0A7W6DDT1-F1
#
_entry.id   AF-A0A7W6DDT1-F1
#
_cell.length_a   1.000
_cell.length_b   1.000
_cell.length_c   1.000
_cell.angle_alpha   90.00
_cell.angle_beta   90.00
_cell.angle_gamma   90.00
#
_symmetry.space_group_name_H-M   'P 1'
#
loop_
_entity.id
_entity.type
_entity.pdbx_description
1 polymer ?
#
loop_
_entity_poly.entity_id
_entity_poly.type
_entity_poly.pdbx_seq_one_letter_code
_entity_poly.pdbx_strand_id
1 'polypeptide(L)' 'MTRGKDERQERLAQALRDNLRRRKAQSRDTSREDAPPATDRPAD' A
#
# COMPACT_ATOMS: atom_id res chain seq x y z
N MET A 1 -28.61 -13.75 13.39
CA MET A 1 -28.39 -12.39 12.83
C MET A 1 -26.89 -12.05 12.75
N THR A 2 -26.03 -12.95 12.27
CA THR A 2 -24.55 -12.80 12.30
C THR A 2 -23.93 -12.64 10.91
N ARG A 3 -24.46 -13.32 9.88
CA ARG A 3 -23.92 -13.31 8.50
C ARG A 3 -23.70 -11.91 7.91
N GLY A 4 -24.63 -10.98 8.10
CA GLY A 4 -24.51 -9.61 7.56
C GLY A 4 -23.40 -8.77 8.22
N LYS A 5 -22.97 -9.10 9.43
CA LYS A 5 -21.84 -8.41 10.10
C LYS A 5 -20.50 -8.88 9.56
N ASP A 6 -20.40 -10.16 9.21
CA ASP A 6 -19.18 -10.76 8.67
C ASP A 6 -18.90 -10.23 7.27
N GLU A 7 -19.91 -10.20 6.39
CA GLU A 7 -19.78 -9.62 5.04
C GLU A 7 -19.37 -8.14 5.06
N ARG A 8 -19.91 -7.36 6.01
CA ARG A 8 -19.56 -5.94 6.15
C ARG A 8 -18.10 -5.77 6.59
N GLN A 9 -17.62 -6.64 7.49
CA GLN A 9 -16.24 -6.63 7.95
C GLN A 9 -15.27 -7.07 6.85
N GLU A 10 -15.62 -8.08 6.07
CA GLU A 10 -14.81 -8.54 4.94
C GLU A 10 -14.67 -7.43 3.89
N ARG A 11 -15.77 -6.77 3.52
CA ARG A 11 -15.74 -5.62 2.60
C ARG A 11 -14.90 -4.47 3.15
N LEU A 12 -15.00 -4.18 4.46
CA LEU A 12 -14.20 -3.15 5.10
C LEU A 12 -12.71 -3.51 5.10
N ALA A 13 -12.36 -4.75 5.44
CA ALA A 13 -10.98 -5.22 5.45
C ALA A 13 -10.36 -5.14 4.04
N GLN A 14 -11.12 -5.52 3.01
CA GLN A 14 -10.69 -5.40 1.61
C GLN A 14 -10.47 -3.93 1.22
N ALA A 15 -11.41 -3.04 1.53
CA ALA A 15 -11.27 -1.61 1.26
C ALA A 15 -10.06 -1.00 1.98
N LEU A 16 -9.76 -1.42 3.22
CA LEU A 16 -8.59 -0.96 3.96
C LEU A 16 -7.29 -1.45 3.31
N ARG A 17 -7.22 -2.71 2.86
CA ARG A 17 -6.07 -3.24 2.12
C ARG A 17 -5.82 -2.44 0.84
N ASP A 18 -6.86 -2.17 0.08
CA ASP A 18 -6.76 -1.42 -1.18
C ASP A 18 -6.32 0.03 -0.94
N ASN A 19 -6.88 0.70 0.08
CA ASN A 19 -6.46 2.05 0.47
C ASN A 19 -5.00 2.09 0.92
N LEU A 20 -4.56 1.13 1.75
CA LEU A 20 -3.17 1.03 2.17
C LEU A 20 -2.23 0.78 0.98
N ARG A 21 -2.63 -0.06 0.02
CA ARG A 21 -1.87 -0.31 -1.20
C ARG A 21 -1.72 0.95 -2.04
N ARG A 22 -2.82 1.71 -2.23
CA ARG A 22 -2.79 3.00 -2.95
C ARG A 22 -1.92 4.03 -2.24
N ARG A 23 -2.05 4.19 -0.91
CA ARG A 23 -1.20 5.09 -0.12
C ARG A 23 0.27 4.71 -0.20
N LYS A 24 0.60 3.42 -0.14
CA LYS A 24 1.99 2.95 -0.32
C LYS A 24 2.52 3.22 -1.73
N ALA A 25 1.70 3.07 -2.77
CA ALA A 25 2.09 3.41 -4.13
C ALA A 25 2.36 4.91 -4.25
N GLN A 26 1.42 5.75 -3.80
CA GLN A 26 1.59 7.21 -3.77
C GLN A 26 2.81 7.62 -2.96
N SER A 27 3.00 7.08 -1.76
CA SER A 27 4.18 7.37 -0.94
C SER A 27 5.48 6.88 -1.56
N ARG A 28 5.48 5.77 -2.31
CA ARG A 28 6.66 5.32 -3.04
C ARG A 28 6.99 6.23 -4.21
N ASP A 29 5.99 6.73 -4.92
CA ASP A 29 6.21 7.67 -6.02
C ASP A 29 6.69 9.03 -5.50
N THR A 30 6.09 9.55 -4.42
CA THR A 30 6.57 10.79 -3.78
C THR A 30 7.93 10.60 -3.12
N SER A 31 8.18 9.47 -2.47
CA SER A 31 9.50 9.17 -1.90
C SER A 31 10.52 8.81 -2.98
N ARG A 32 10.12 8.50 -4.22
CA ARG A 32 11.04 8.24 -5.34
C ARG A 32 11.46 9.54 -6.02
N GLU A 33 10.63 10.59 -5.97
CA GLU A 33 11.07 11.94 -6.36
C GLU A 33 12.02 12.56 -5.33
N ASP A 34 11.89 12.26 -4.03
CA ASP A 34 12.77 12.76 -2.96
C ASP A 34 13.87 11.78 -2.52
N ALA A 35 13.85 10.52 -2.96
CA ALA A 35 14.96 9.61 -2.70
C ALA A 35 16.09 9.96 -3.68
N PRO A 36 17.30 10.29 -3.19
CA PRO A 36 18.45 10.35 -4.08
C PRO A 36 18.53 9.00 -4.80
N PRO A 37 18.85 8.98 -6.12
CA PRO A 37 18.95 7.72 -6.85
C PRO A 37 19.86 6.81 -6.03
N ALA A 38 19.32 5.66 -5.60
CA ALA A 38 20.11 4.62 -4.98
C ALA A 38 21.25 4.39 -5.97
N THR A 39 22.45 4.81 -5.57
CA THR A 39 23.65 4.64 -6.37
C THR A 39 23.85 3.15 -6.38
N ASP A 40 23.33 2.50 -7.42
CA ASP A 40 23.77 1.19 -7.89
C ASP A 40 25.24 1.38 -8.22
N ARG A 41 26.07 1.31 -7.18
CA ARG A 41 27.50 1.14 -7.32
C ARG A 41 27.62 -0.36 -7.62
N PRO A 42 28.02 -0.76 -8.84
CA PRO A 42 28.30 -2.16 -9.07
C PRO A 42 29.40 -2.56 -8.11
N ALA A 43 29.14 -3.60 -7.32
CA ALA A 43 30.19 -4.34 -6.67
C ALA A 43 30.79 -5.26 -7.74
N ASP A 44 32.10 -5.11 -7.93
CA ASP A 44 33.02 -5.83 -8.84
C ASP A 44 33.14 -5.29 -10.27
#